data_AF-A0A5J4PXU2-F1
#
_entry.id   AF-A0A5J4PXU2-F1
#
_cell.length_a   1.000
_cell.length_b   1.000
_cell.length_c   1.000
_cell.angle_alpha   90.00
_cell.angle_beta   90.00
_cell.angle_gamma   90.00
#
_symmetry.space_group_name_H-M   'P 1'
#
loop_
_entity.id
_entity.type
_entity.pdbx_description
1 polymer ?
#
loop_
_entity_poly.entity_id
_entity_poly.type
_entity_poly.pdbx_seq_one_letter_code
_entity_poly.pdbx_strand_id
1 'polypeptide(L)'
;MKEQKIPITLGTEKIGKLLMQYAAPAIIATTAASLYNIIDSIFIGRGVGALAISGLALTFPLMNLTAAFGSLVGMGASILVSVRLGQKDYDTARRVLGNVVILNIVIGLAFTAFTLPLLDPILYFFGASEETIGYARDFMEIILLGNVITHLYFGLNAILRSAGHPRRAMTATIFTVIINTILAPIFIYGFGWGIRGAAIATVVAQSLSLLWVIKLFNDKNELLHFSRSIFRLKIRIVYDSLMIGMSPFLMNLAACFVVISINRGLKLYGNDLTIGAYGIINRLTFVFVMIVMGLNQGMQPIAGYNFGAQLYSRVTRVLKLTIYGATIV
;
A
#
# COMPACT_ATOMS: atom_id res chain seq x y z
N MET A 1 -19.70 -7.88 -24.09
CA MET A 1 -19.26 -9.30 -24.21
C MET A 1 -17.80 -9.58 -23.77
N LYS A 2 -16.92 -8.57 -23.59
CA LYS A 2 -15.60 -8.74 -22.94
C LYS A 2 -15.66 -8.72 -21.40
N GLU A 3 -16.66 -8.04 -20.84
CA GLU A 3 -16.78 -7.76 -19.39
C GLU A 3 -17.16 -8.96 -18.53
N GLN A 4 -17.89 -9.94 -19.07
CA GLN A 4 -18.11 -11.22 -18.39
C GLN A 4 -16.89 -12.16 -18.45
N LYS A 5 -15.89 -11.91 -19.32
CA LYS A 5 -14.78 -12.86 -19.50
C LYS A 5 -13.79 -12.84 -18.32
N ILE A 6 -13.56 -11.71 -17.67
CA ILE A 6 -12.49 -11.58 -16.65
C ILE A 6 -12.82 -12.37 -15.36
N PRO A 7 -14.02 -12.26 -14.75
CA PRO A 7 -14.39 -13.10 -13.62
C PRO A 7 -14.35 -14.59 -13.99
N ILE A 8 -14.85 -14.93 -15.18
CA ILE A 8 -14.87 -16.31 -15.68
C ILE A 8 -13.44 -16.88 -15.82
N THR A 9 -12.47 -16.07 -16.29
CA THR A 9 -11.08 -16.53 -16.43
C THR A 9 -10.40 -16.87 -15.11
N LEU A 10 -10.74 -16.20 -14.00
CA LEU A 10 -10.17 -16.50 -12.67
C LEU A 10 -10.54 -17.92 -12.18
N GLY A 11 -11.72 -18.42 -12.59
CA GLY A 11 -12.21 -19.76 -12.25
C GLY A 11 -11.77 -20.87 -13.20
N THR A 12 -11.46 -20.56 -14.47
CA THR A 12 -11.26 -21.58 -15.52
C THR A 12 -9.83 -21.73 -16.01
N GLU A 13 -9.04 -20.64 -16.06
CA GLU A 13 -7.70 -20.64 -16.65
C GLU A 13 -6.69 -21.48 -15.83
N LYS A 14 -5.57 -21.89 -16.44
CA LYS A 14 -4.52 -22.63 -15.71
C LYS A 14 -3.89 -21.75 -14.62
N ILE A 15 -3.82 -22.28 -13.38
CA ILE A 15 -3.36 -21.51 -12.21
C ILE A 15 -1.96 -20.91 -12.41
N GLY A 16 -0.99 -21.64 -12.97
CA GLY A 16 0.36 -21.10 -13.16
C GLY A 16 0.39 -19.88 -14.09
N LYS A 17 -0.36 -19.93 -15.20
CA LYS A 17 -0.51 -18.82 -16.15
C LYS A 17 -1.21 -17.63 -15.50
N LEU A 18 -2.27 -17.91 -14.73
CA LEU A 18 -3.03 -16.88 -14.02
C LEU A 18 -2.18 -16.21 -12.93
N LEU A 19 -1.45 -17.01 -12.14
CA LEU A 19 -0.54 -16.50 -11.12
C LEU A 19 0.52 -15.60 -11.75
N MET A 20 1.14 -16.00 -12.87
CA MET A 20 2.10 -15.14 -13.58
C MET A 20 1.46 -13.84 -14.10
N GLN A 21 0.25 -13.91 -14.63
CA GLN A 21 -0.49 -12.74 -15.14
C GLN A 21 -0.82 -11.71 -14.06
N TYR A 22 -0.99 -12.13 -12.80
CA TYR A 22 -1.29 -11.25 -11.68
C TYR A 22 -0.05 -10.89 -10.85
N ALA A 23 0.84 -11.85 -10.62
CA ALA A 23 2.05 -11.67 -9.82
C ALA A 23 3.10 -10.83 -10.54
N ALA A 24 3.34 -11.03 -11.85
CA ALA A 24 4.37 -10.25 -12.54
C ALA A 24 4.06 -8.74 -12.50
N PRO A 25 2.83 -8.27 -12.80
CA PRO A 25 2.50 -6.85 -12.63
C PRO A 25 2.61 -6.37 -11.18
N ALA A 26 2.24 -7.20 -10.20
CA ALA A 26 2.32 -6.84 -8.80
C ALA A 26 3.77 -6.72 -8.31
N ILE A 27 4.66 -7.65 -8.70
CA ILE A 27 6.09 -7.59 -8.43
C ILE A 27 6.70 -6.33 -9.04
N ILE A 28 6.40 -6.03 -10.31
CA ILE A 28 6.89 -4.80 -10.96
C ILE A 28 6.42 -3.57 -10.18
N ALA A 29 5.15 -3.54 -9.76
CA ALA A 29 4.59 -2.43 -9.00
C ALA A 29 5.24 -2.26 -7.62
N THR A 30 5.41 -3.34 -6.84
CA THR A 30 6.01 -3.28 -5.50
C THR A 30 7.50 -2.97 -5.56
N THR A 31 8.23 -3.55 -6.51
CA THR A 31 9.64 -3.24 -6.73
C THR A 31 9.82 -1.79 -7.19
N ALA A 32 9.02 -1.30 -8.14
CA ALA A 32 9.03 0.12 -8.51
C ALA A 32 8.71 1.05 -7.33
N ALA A 33 7.75 0.64 -6.47
CA ALA A 33 7.45 1.36 -5.23
C ALA A 33 8.64 1.41 -4.27
N SER A 34 9.43 0.34 -4.14
CA SER A 34 10.66 0.37 -3.33
C SER A 34 11.75 1.27 -3.91
N LEU A 35 11.86 1.33 -5.25
CA LEU A 35 12.87 2.14 -5.92
C LEU A 35 12.66 3.64 -5.68
N TYR A 36 11.42 4.15 -5.72
CA TYR A 36 11.21 5.59 -5.46
C TYR A 36 11.55 5.96 -4.01
N ASN A 37 11.27 5.09 -3.03
CA ASN A 37 11.65 5.35 -1.63
C ASN A 37 13.18 5.52 -1.48
N ILE A 38 13.96 4.73 -2.25
CA ILE A 38 15.42 4.86 -2.31
C ILE A 38 15.82 6.18 -3.00
N ILE A 39 15.18 6.49 -4.13
CA ILE A 39 15.44 7.72 -4.90
C ILE A 39 15.14 8.97 -4.07
N ASP A 40 14.00 9.04 -3.38
CA ASP A 40 13.64 10.14 -2.48
C ASP A 40 14.66 10.31 -1.36
N SER A 41 15.12 9.21 -0.76
CA SER A 41 16.18 9.26 0.25
C SER A 41 17.49 9.82 -0.30
N ILE A 42 17.85 9.50 -1.56
CA ILE A 42 19.04 10.06 -2.23
C ILE A 42 18.86 11.57 -2.49
N PHE A 43 17.69 11.99 -2.96
CA PHE A 43 17.43 13.41 -3.23
C PHE A 43 17.42 14.25 -1.96
N ILE A 44 16.77 13.77 -0.89
CA ILE A 44 16.78 14.44 0.41
C ILE A 44 18.21 14.51 0.97
N GLY A 45 18.96 13.40 0.86
CA GLY A 45 20.33 13.33 1.33
C GLY A 45 21.28 14.31 0.66
N ARG A 46 21.16 14.46 -0.67
CA ARG A 46 22.00 15.39 -1.45
C ARG A 46 21.53 16.83 -1.39
N GLY A 47 20.22 17.07 -1.34
CA GLY A 47 19.64 18.43 -1.41
C GLY A 47 19.45 19.12 -0.08
N VAL A 48 19.32 18.37 1.02
CA VAL A 48 19.03 18.93 2.35
C VAL A 48 20.11 18.56 3.36
N GLY A 49 20.59 17.31 3.31
CA GLY A 49 21.72 16.85 4.13
C GLY A 49 21.38 15.67 5.06
N ALA A 50 22.38 15.24 5.81
CA ALA A 50 22.32 14.02 6.63
C ALA A 50 21.29 14.10 7.78
N LEU A 51 21.08 15.28 8.37
CA LEU A 51 20.05 15.49 9.40
C LEU A 51 18.64 15.28 8.86
N ALA A 52 18.37 15.63 7.60
CA ALA A 52 17.08 15.41 6.96
C ALA A 52 16.80 13.93 6.70
N ILE A 53 17.83 13.14 6.34
CA ILE A 53 17.71 11.68 6.26
C ILE A 53 17.40 11.09 7.64
N SER A 54 18.05 11.58 8.68
CA SER A 54 17.83 11.13 10.05
C SER A 54 16.40 11.46 10.52
N GLY A 55 15.95 12.69 10.25
CA GLY A 55 14.55 13.10 10.44
C GLY A 55 13.57 12.20 9.69
N LEU A 56 13.81 11.93 8.41
CA LEU A 56 12.98 11.02 7.61
C LEU A 56 12.89 9.62 8.22
N ALA A 57 14.00 9.04 8.68
CA ALA A 57 14.01 7.70 9.26
C ALA A 57 13.13 7.59 10.53
N LEU A 58 13.06 8.66 11.33
CA LEU A 58 12.21 8.75 12.52
C LEU A 58 10.71 8.77 12.19
N THR A 59 10.35 9.12 10.95
CA THR A 59 8.96 9.12 10.49
C THR A 59 8.45 7.73 10.09
N PHE A 60 9.35 6.77 9.83
CA PHE A 60 8.97 5.45 9.32
C PHE A 60 8.01 4.65 10.21
N PRO A 61 8.15 4.63 11.55
CA PRO A 61 7.16 3.96 12.41
C PRO A 61 5.75 4.52 12.23
N LEU A 62 5.63 5.85 12.07
CA LEU A 62 4.37 6.51 11.86
C LEU A 62 3.82 6.24 10.45
N MET A 63 4.68 6.23 9.43
CA MET A 63 4.30 5.80 8.06
C MET A 63 3.80 4.36 8.01
N ASN A 64 4.43 3.44 8.76
CA ASN A 64 3.98 2.06 8.84
C ASN A 64 2.63 1.94 9.54
N LEU A 65 2.39 2.75 10.57
CA LEU A 65 1.08 2.81 11.22
C LEU A 65 0.00 3.29 10.25
N THR A 66 0.29 4.35 9.48
CA THR A 66 -0.57 4.81 8.38
C THR A 66 -0.85 3.68 7.39
N ALA A 67 0.19 2.97 6.93
CA ALA A 67 0.05 1.84 6.03
C ALA A 67 -0.78 0.70 6.65
N ALA A 68 -0.68 0.45 7.96
CA ALA A 68 -1.50 -0.53 8.66
C ALA A 68 -2.99 -0.18 8.54
N PHE A 69 -3.38 1.06 8.85
CA PHE A 69 -4.76 1.52 8.71
C PHE A 69 -5.25 1.51 7.25
N GLY A 70 -4.41 1.89 6.30
CA GLY A 70 -4.71 1.77 4.88
C GLY A 70 -4.94 0.31 4.45
N SER A 71 -4.15 -0.62 5.00
CA SER A 71 -4.26 -2.05 4.72
C SER A 71 -5.53 -2.68 5.30
N LEU A 72 -5.96 -2.23 6.49
CA LEU A 72 -7.17 -2.67 7.17
C LEU A 72 -8.40 -2.53 6.28
N VAL A 73 -8.53 -1.40 5.59
CA VAL A 73 -9.66 -1.16 4.69
C VAL A 73 -9.36 -1.71 3.30
N GLY A 74 -8.22 -1.34 2.72
CA GLY A 74 -7.90 -1.61 1.32
C GLY A 74 -7.76 -3.10 1.01
N MET A 75 -6.95 -3.82 1.80
CA MET A 75 -6.76 -5.26 1.57
C MET A 75 -7.96 -6.07 2.00
N GLY A 76 -8.58 -5.74 3.14
CA GLY A 76 -9.78 -6.41 3.63
C GLY A 76 -10.92 -6.39 2.61
N ALA A 77 -11.20 -5.21 2.06
CA ALA A 77 -12.23 -5.07 1.05
C ALA A 77 -11.86 -5.63 -0.31
N SER A 78 -10.58 -5.55 -0.71
CA SER A 78 -10.09 -6.18 -1.94
C SER A 78 -10.30 -7.70 -1.93
N ILE A 79 -10.03 -8.36 -0.79
CA ILE A 79 -10.32 -9.79 -0.60
C ILE A 79 -11.83 -10.05 -0.67
N LEU A 80 -12.62 -9.24 0.04
CA LEU A 80 -14.08 -9.38 0.04
C LEU A 80 -14.65 -9.26 -1.38
N VAL A 81 -14.16 -8.30 -2.19
CA VAL A 81 -14.51 -8.18 -3.61
C VAL A 81 -14.21 -9.47 -4.35
N SER A 82 -12.99 -10.02 -4.25
CA SER A 82 -12.65 -11.27 -4.95
C SER A 82 -13.57 -12.43 -4.56
N VAL A 83 -13.88 -12.58 -3.27
CA VAL A 83 -14.81 -13.62 -2.79
C VAL A 83 -16.22 -13.43 -3.35
N ARG A 84 -16.77 -12.21 -3.32
CA ARG A 84 -18.10 -11.91 -3.86
C ARG A 84 -18.17 -12.10 -5.37
N LEU A 85 -17.11 -11.76 -6.10
CA LEU A 85 -17.01 -12.05 -7.53
C LEU A 85 -17.05 -13.56 -7.80
N GLY A 86 -16.35 -14.37 -6.99
CA GLY A 86 -16.39 -15.83 -7.07
C GLY A 86 -17.79 -16.41 -6.82
N GLN A 87 -18.53 -15.82 -5.88
CA GLN A 87 -19.92 -16.15 -5.58
C GLN A 87 -20.92 -15.63 -6.64
N LYS A 88 -20.45 -14.88 -7.64
CA LYS A 88 -21.27 -14.14 -8.62
C LYS A 88 -22.21 -13.11 -7.98
N ASP A 89 -21.93 -12.68 -6.76
CA ASP A 89 -22.64 -11.62 -6.04
C ASP A 89 -22.07 -10.25 -6.43
N TYR A 90 -22.32 -9.86 -7.68
CA TYR A 90 -21.79 -8.62 -8.27
C TYR A 90 -22.36 -7.36 -7.61
N ASP A 91 -23.59 -7.42 -7.08
CA ASP A 91 -24.21 -6.31 -6.38
C ASP A 91 -23.50 -6.00 -5.07
N THR A 92 -23.17 -7.03 -4.28
CA THR A 92 -22.38 -6.81 -3.07
C THR A 92 -20.97 -6.36 -3.43
N ALA A 93 -20.33 -6.94 -4.45
CA ALA A 93 -19.00 -6.50 -4.91
C ALA A 93 -18.98 -4.99 -5.28
N ARG A 94 -20.01 -4.50 -6.00
CA ARG A 94 -20.18 -3.06 -6.30
C ARG A 94 -20.40 -2.20 -5.06
N ARG A 95 -21.15 -2.69 -4.07
CA ARG A 95 -21.35 -1.97 -2.80
C ARG A 95 -20.08 -1.91 -1.95
N VAL A 96 -19.23 -2.94 -2.00
CA VAL A 96 -17.92 -2.93 -1.33
C VAL A 96 -17.07 -1.77 -1.84
N LEU A 97 -17.03 -1.52 -3.16
CA LEU A 97 -16.32 -0.39 -3.75
C LEU A 97 -16.73 0.97 -3.12
N GLY A 98 -18.04 1.23 -3.00
CA GLY A 98 -18.54 2.46 -2.39
C GLY A 98 -18.25 2.56 -0.89
N ASN A 99 -18.33 1.43 -0.17
CA ASN A 99 -18.02 1.38 1.26
C ASN A 99 -16.53 1.66 1.52
N VAL A 100 -15.63 1.14 0.68
CA VAL A 100 -14.18 1.37 0.81
C VAL A 100 -13.81 2.84 0.64
N VAL A 101 -14.41 3.54 -0.31
CA VAL A 101 -14.16 4.98 -0.49
C VAL A 101 -14.51 5.73 0.80
N ILE A 102 -15.70 5.47 1.36
CA ILE A 102 -16.16 6.15 2.57
C ILE A 102 -15.28 5.76 3.77
N LEU A 103 -14.97 4.47 3.94
CA LEU A 103 -14.13 4.00 5.03
C LEU A 103 -12.71 4.57 4.97
N ASN A 104 -12.10 4.64 3.79
CA ASN A 104 -10.78 5.25 3.63
C ASN A 104 -10.79 6.74 3.94
N ILE A 105 -11.84 7.47 3.57
CA ILE A 105 -12.00 8.89 3.92
C ILE A 105 -12.15 9.04 5.44
N VAL A 106 -13.06 8.27 6.06
CA VAL A 106 -13.33 8.35 7.50
C VAL A 106 -12.09 7.97 8.32
N ILE A 107 -11.45 6.84 8.00
CA ILE A 107 -10.27 6.38 8.74
C ILE A 107 -9.07 7.28 8.46
N GLY A 108 -8.89 7.73 7.20
CA GLY A 108 -7.81 8.67 6.85
C GLY A 108 -7.95 9.99 7.61
N LEU A 109 -9.15 10.60 7.62
CA LEU A 109 -9.43 11.83 8.34
C LEU A 109 -9.32 11.65 9.86
N ALA A 110 -9.88 10.57 10.42
CA ALA A 110 -9.80 10.29 11.85
C ALA A 110 -8.35 10.11 12.30
N PHE A 111 -7.55 9.37 11.51
CA PHE A 111 -6.13 9.17 11.80
C PHE A 111 -5.35 10.50 11.74
N THR A 112 -5.58 11.32 10.71
CA THR A 112 -4.95 12.64 10.59
C THR A 112 -5.38 13.56 11.74
N ALA A 113 -6.66 13.63 12.06
CA ALA A 113 -7.19 14.49 13.12
C ALA A 113 -6.67 14.09 14.51
N PHE A 114 -6.43 12.81 14.76
CA PHE A 114 -5.84 12.32 16.00
C PHE A 114 -4.32 12.53 16.05
N THR A 115 -3.62 12.26 14.95
CA THR A 115 -2.15 12.23 14.94
C THR A 115 -1.54 13.62 14.80
N LEU A 116 -2.14 14.50 13.99
CA LEU A 116 -1.55 15.81 13.67
C LEU A 116 -1.38 16.72 14.92
N PRO A 117 -2.34 16.83 15.86
CA PRO A 117 -2.15 17.62 17.08
C PRO A 117 -1.10 17.03 18.04
N LEU A 118 -0.87 15.73 17.96
CA LEU A 118 0.06 14.97 18.81
C LEU A 118 1.38 14.67 18.10
N LEU A 119 1.63 15.28 16.94
CA LEU A 119 2.73 14.89 16.05
C LEU A 119 4.09 15.02 16.74
N ASP A 120 4.37 16.15 17.37
CA ASP A 120 5.68 16.38 18.00
C ASP A 120 5.93 15.39 19.17
N PRO A 121 5.00 15.21 20.14
CA PRO A 121 5.14 14.17 21.16
C PRO A 121 5.33 12.76 20.60
N ILE A 122 4.63 12.40 19.52
CA ILE A 122 4.76 11.10 18.86
C ILE A 122 6.16 10.95 18.24
N LEU A 123 6.68 11.99 17.59
CA LEU A 123 8.00 11.98 16.98
C LEU A 123 9.11 11.91 18.04
N TYR A 124 8.99 12.64 19.15
CA TYR A 124 9.91 12.49 20.29
C TYR A 124 9.84 11.08 20.89
N PHE A 125 8.64 10.50 21.01
CA PHE A 125 8.48 9.12 21.48
C PHE A 125 9.19 8.10 20.56
N PHE A 126 9.20 8.34 19.25
CA PHE A 126 9.96 7.52 18.30
C PHE A 126 11.47 7.84 18.24
N GLY A 127 11.94 8.82 19.02
CA GLY A 127 13.37 9.10 19.20
C GLY A 127 13.88 10.33 18.48
N ALA A 128 13.02 11.28 18.10
CA ALA A 128 13.45 12.56 17.57
C ALA A 128 14.26 13.37 18.60
N SER A 129 15.25 14.11 18.10
CA SER A 129 16.04 15.10 18.84
C SER A 129 15.66 16.52 18.40
N GLU A 130 16.10 17.54 19.14
CA GLU A 130 15.91 18.96 18.76
C GLU A 130 16.44 19.29 17.35
N GLU A 131 17.48 18.58 16.89
CA GLU A 131 18.07 18.80 15.56
C GLU A 131 17.32 18.08 14.43
N THR A 132 16.51 17.06 14.75
CA THR A 132 15.85 16.20 13.76
C THR A 132 14.33 16.35 13.74
N ILE A 133 13.74 16.85 14.82
CA ILE A 133 12.29 17.04 14.97
C ILE A 133 11.72 17.97 13.90
N GLY A 134 12.45 19.03 13.52
CA GLY A 134 12.00 19.95 12.47
C GLY A 134 11.80 19.25 11.12
N TYR A 135 12.77 18.42 10.71
CA TYR A 135 12.69 17.68 9.44
C TYR A 135 11.60 16.60 9.47
N ALA A 136 11.49 15.85 10.58
CA ALA A 136 10.43 14.85 10.76
C ALA A 136 9.04 15.50 10.77
N ARG A 137 8.94 16.63 11.50
CA ARG A 137 7.92 17.70 11.49
C ARG A 137 7.34 17.93 10.12
N ASP A 138 8.18 18.59 9.34
CA ASP A 138 7.93 19.11 8.02
C ASP A 138 7.52 18.04 7.01
N PHE A 139 8.10 16.84 7.11
CA PHE A 139 7.73 15.72 6.26
C PHE A 139 6.37 15.13 6.64
N MET A 140 6.17 14.79 7.92
CA MET A 140 4.96 14.08 8.37
C MET A 140 3.71 14.94 8.33
N GLU A 141 3.82 16.24 8.60
CA GLU A 141 2.69 17.16 8.49
C GLU A 141 2.03 17.07 7.11
N ILE A 142 2.84 17.10 6.05
CA ILE A 142 2.35 17.05 4.66
C ILE A 142 1.80 15.66 4.32
N ILE A 143 2.48 14.59 4.73
CA ILE A 143 2.01 13.21 4.53
C ILE A 143 0.67 12.97 5.24
N LEU A 144 0.49 13.49 6.46
CA LEU A 144 -0.76 13.36 7.22
C LEU A 144 -1.90 14.17 6.59
N LEU A 145 -1.63 15.36 6.06
CA LEU A 145 -2.62 16.13 5.29
C LEU A 145 -3.02 15.40 4.00
N GLY A 146 -2.07 14.74 3.35
CA GLY A 146 -2.31 13.88 2.18
C GLY A 146 -2.87 12.49 2.49
N ASN A 147 -3.05 12.13 3.76
CA ASN A 147 -3.29 10.74 4.16
C ASN A 147 -4.55 10.11 3.54
N VAL A 148 -5.61 10.91 3.41
CA VAL A 148 -6.86 10.49 2.78
C VAL A 148 -6.63 10.08 1.32
N ILE A 149 -5.79 10.83 0.59
CA ILE A 149 -5.42 10.52 -0.79
C ILE A 149 -4.65 9.21 -0.83
N THR A 150 -3.66 9.05 0.06
CA THR A 150 -2.86 7.83 0.19
C THR A 150 -3.74 6.59 0.40
N HIS A 151 -4.66 6.66 1.36
CA HIS A 151 -5.57 5.56 1.69
C HIS A 151 -6.53 5.25 0.53
N LEU A 152 -7.13 6.28 -0.08
CA LEU A 152 -8.00 6.10 -1.24
C LEU A 152 -7.26 5.48 -2.42
N TYR A 153 -6.05 5.97 -2.72
CA TYR A 153 -5.21 5.46 -3.79
C TYR A 153 -4.90 3.98 -3.58
N PHE A 154 -4.33 3.60 -2.43
CA PHE A 154 -3.98 2.21 -2.17
C PHE A 154 -5.20 1.29 -2.10
N GLY A 155 -6.30 1.75 -1.47
CA GLY A 155 -7.53 0.97 -1.38
C GLY A 155 -8.18 0.71 -2.73
N LEU A 156 -8.37 1.75 -3.56
CA LEU A 156 -8.95 1.60 -4.89
C LEU A 156 -8.03 0.82 -5.83
N ASN A 157 -6.71 1.02 -5.73
CA ASN A 157 -5.75 0.27 -6.52
C ASN A 157 -5.74 -1.23 -6.15
N ALA A 158 -5.95 -1.56 -4.87
CA ALA A 158 -6.13 -2.95 -4.42
C ALA A 158 -7.44 -3.56 -4.94
N ILE A 159 -8.54 -2.80 -4.99
CA ILE A 159 -9.78 -3.26 -5.62
C ILE A 159 -9.59 -3.47 -7.12
N LEU A 160 -8.89 -2.57 -7.81
CA LEU A 160 -8.65 -2.67 -9.25
C LEU A 160 -7.90 -3.96 -9.61
N ARG A 161 -6.94 -4.38 -8.78
CA ARG A 161 -6.29 -5.70 -8.90
C ARG A 161 -7.29 -6.83 -8.74
N SER A 162 -8.12 -6.77 -7.71
CA SER A 162 -9.10 -7.81 -7.39
C SER A 162 -10.31 -7.90 -8.31
N ALA A 163 -10.61 -6.81 -9.02
CA ALA A 163 -11.57 -6.75 -10.12
C ALA A 163 -11.04 -7.42 -11.40
N GLY A 164 -9.76 -7.80 -11.41
CA GLY A 164 -9.12 -8.52 -12.50
C GLY A 164 -8.37 -7.62 -13.50
N HIS A 165 -7.96 -6.43 -13.07
CA HIS A 165 -7.13 -5.53 -13.86
C HIS A 165 -5.73 -5.31 -13.23
N PRO A 166 -4.93 -6.36 -12.98
CA PRO A 166 -3.61 -6.24 -12.35
C PRO A 166 -2.65 -5.36 -13.16
N ARG A 167 -2.74 -5.38 -14.50
CA ARG A 167 -1.94 -4.51 -15.37
C ARG A 167 -2.28 -3.03 -15.20
N ARG A 168 -3.57 -2.68 -15.10
CA ARG A 168 -3.98 -1.29 -14.89
C ARG A 168 -3.51 -0.81 -13.51
N ALA A 169 -3.65 -1.64 -12.48
CA ALA A 169 -3.14 -1.32 -11.14
C ALA A 169 -1.61 -1.14 -11.09
N MET A 170 -0.87 -1.96 -11.83
CA MET A 170 0.57 -1.76 -12.02
C MET A 170 0.86 -0.43 -12.69
N THR A 171 0.16 -0.09 -13.78
CA THR A 171 0.32 1.20 -14.48
C THR A 171 0.06 2.39 -13.56
N ALA A 172 -0.96 2.36 -12.68
CA ALA A 172 -1.18 3.41 -11.68
C ALA A 172 0.04 3.59 -10.75
N THR A 173 0.64 2.47 -10.35
CA THR A 173 1.79 2.48 -9.43
C THR A 173 3.03 3.01 -10.11
N ILE A 174 3.31 2.55 -11.34
CA ILE A 174 4.42 3.05 -12.16
C ILE A 174 4.24 4.54 -12.45
N PHE A 175 3.02 4.98 -12.78
CA PHE A 175 2.71 6.39 -13.03
C PHE A 175 3.00 7.24 -11.80
N THR A 176 2.62 6.77 -10.60
CA THR A 176 2.97 7.41 -9.33
C THR A 176 4.49 7.54 -9.16
N VAL A 177 5.22 6.45 -9.38
CA VAL A 177 6.69 6.40 -9.25
C VAL A 177 7.36 7.38 -10.19
N ILE A 178 6.95 7.42 -11.46
CA ILE A 178 7.50 8.33 -12.46
C ILE A 178 7.23 9.78 -12.10
N ILE A 179 5.99 10.12 -11.74
CA ILE A 179 5.64 11.49 -11.36
C ILE A 179 6.43 11.92 -10.12
N ASN A 180 6.47 11.10 -9.08
CA ASN A 180 7.22 11.42 -7.86
C ASN A 180 8.72 11.60 -8.17
N THR A 181 9.32 10.72 -8.96
CA THR A 181 10.75 10.81 -9.35
C THR A 181 11.06 12.11 -10.11
N ILE A 182 10.11 12.64 -10.89
CA ILE A 182 10.26 13.91 -11.61
C ILE A 182 10.01 15.11 -10.68
N LEU A 183 8.94 15.07 -9.87
CA LEU A 183 8.53 16.19 -9.02
C LEU A 183 9.42 16.37 -7.80
N ALA A 184 9.95 15.29 -7.22
CA ALA A 184 10.81 15.35 -6.04
C ALA A 184 12.03 16.26 -6.25
N PRO A 185 12.88 16.09 -7.28
CA PRO A 185 14.03 16.99 -7.49
C PRO A 185 13.58 18.42 -7.84
N ILE A 186 12.47 18.60 -8.55
CA ILE A 186 11.94 19.93 -8.86
C ILE A 186 11.55 20.67 -7.57
N PHE A 187 10.86 20.01 -6.64
CA PHE A 187 10.43 20.61 -5.38
C PHE A 187 11.57 20.76 -4.37
N ILE A 188 12.48 19.77 -4.31
CA ILE A 188 13.63 19.80 -3.39
C ILE A 188 14.64 20.87 -3.83
N TYR A 189 15.11 20.81 -5.10
CA TYR A 189 16.19 21.68 -5.59
C TYR A 189 15.68 22.93 -6.29
N GLY A 190 14.64 22.81 -7.13
CA GLY A 190 14.15 23.92 -7.95
C GLY A 190 13.43 24.99 -7.13
N PHE A 191 12.54 24.58 -6.23
CA PHE A 191 11.83 25.50 -5.34
C PHE A 191 12.49 25.68 -3.96
N GLY A 192 13.51 24.88 -3.64
CA GLY A 192 14.21 24.96 -2.36
C GLY A 192 13.36 24.54 -1.16
N TRP A 193 12.28 23.75 -1.35
CA TRP A 193 11.40 23.33 -0.26
C TRP A 193 11.97 22.20 0.61
N GLY A 194 13.16 21.70 0.27
CA GLY A 194 13.85 20.66 1.03
C GLY A 194 12.99 19.42 1.27
N ILE A 195 12.95 18.92 2.51
CA ILE A 195 12.23 17.69 2.84
C ILE A 195 10.70 17.81 2.66
N ARG A 196 10.14 19.02 2.83
CA ARG A 196 8.73 19.29 2.52
C ARG A 196 8.43 19.04 1.04
N GLY A 197 9.36 19.45 0.17
CA GLY A 197 9.25 19.23 -1.28
C GLY A 197 9.08 17.74 -1.63
N ALA A 198 9.82 16.85 -0.96
CA ALA A 198 9.68 15.40 -1.16
C ALA A 198 8.30 14.87 -0.75
N ALA A 199 7.78 15.32 0.40
CA ALA A 199 6.46 14.94 0.87
C ALA A 199 5.35 15.44 -0.08
N ILE A 200 5.44 16.69 -0.55
CA ILE A 200 4.49 17.25 -1.52
C ILE A 200 4.52 16.47 -2.84
N ALA A 201 5.72 16.15 -3.35
CA ALA A 201 5.88 15.37 -4.57
C ALA A 201 5.16 14.01 -4.47
N THR A 202 5.28 13.35 -3.31
CA THR A 202 4.58 12.10 -3.00
C THR A 202 3.07 12.26 -3.04
N VAL A 203 2.51 13.25 -2.31
CA VAL A 203 1.05 13.46 -2.24
C VAL A 203 0.48 13.85 -3.61
N VAL A 204 1.18 14.69 -4.37
CA VAL A 204 0.77 15.11 -5.72
C VAL A 204 0.80 13.92 -6.70
N ALA A 205 1.86 13.11 -6.68
CA ALA A 205 1.96 11.91 -7.51
C ALA A 205 0.82 10.93 -7.23
N GLN A 206 0.53 10.68 -5.94
CA GLN A 206 -0.59 9.82 -5.54
C GLN A 206 -1.94 10.43 -5.91
N SER A 207 -2.10 11.75 -5.83
CA SER A 207 -3.33 12.44 -6.25
C SER A 207 -3.60 12.25 -7.73
N LEU A 208 -2.60 12.44 -8.59
CA LEU A 208 -2.72 12.25 -10.04
C LEU A 208 -3.05 10.80 -10.40
N SER A 209 -2.40 9.84 -9.73
CA SER A 209 -2.71 8.42 -9.90
C SER A 209 -4.09 8.04 -9.39
N LEU A 210 -4.53 8.63 -8.28
CA LEU A 210 -5.88 8.46 -7.75
C LEU A 210 -6.93 8.96 -8.74
N LEU A 211 -6.73 10.13 -9.35
CA LEU A 211 -7.62 10.65 -10.38
C LEU A 211 -7.72 9.70 -11.58
N TRP A 212 -6.60 9.11 -11.99
CA TRP A 212 -6.58 8.10 -13.05
C TRP A 212 -7.35 6.82 -12.66
N VAL A 213 -7.16 6.32 -11.43
CA VAL A 213 -7.91 5.16 -10.91
C VAL A 213 -9.41 5.47 -10.79
N ILE A 214 -9.79 6.66 -10.33
CA ILE A 214 -11.19 7.10 -10.26
C ILE A 214 -11.80 7.15 -11.66
N LYS A 215 -11.06 7.64 -12.67
CA LYS A 215 -11.51 7.65 -14.06
C LYS A 215 -11.82 6.24 -14.57
N LEU A 216 -11.00 5.24 -14.21
CA LEU A 216 -11.25 3.85 -14.58
C LEU A 216 -12.53 3.30 -13.94
N PHE A 217 -12.77 3.60 -12.66
CA PHE A 217 -14.00 3.18 -11.97
C PHE A 217 -15.24 3.99 -12.38
N ASN A 218 -15.10 5.10 -13.11
CA ASN A 218 -16.24 5.83 -13.67
C ASN A 218 -16.70 5.25 -15.03
N ASP A 219 -15.94 4.34 -15.62
CA ASP A 219 -16.35 3.66 -16.85
C ASP A 219 -17.51 2.72 -16.56
N LYS A 220 -18.69 3.01 -17.12
CA LYS A 220 -19.92 2.22 -16.92
C LYS A 220 -19.84 0.83 -17.55
N ASN A 221 -18.88 0.61 -18.42
CA ASN A 221 -18.63 -0.70 -19.03
C ASN A 221 -17.90 -1.63 -18.05
N GLU A 222 -17.23 -1.12 -17.03
CA GLU A 222 -16.54 -1.96 -16.05
C GLU A 222 -17.52 -2.58 -15.05
N LEU A 223 -17.28 -3.85 -14.69
CA LEU A 223 -18.16 -4.60 -13.77
C LEU A 223 -18.25 -3.93 -12.40
N LEU A 224 -17.13 -3.40 -11.92
CA LEU A 224 -17.08 -2.53 -10.75
C LEU A 224 -16.96 -1.09 -11.24
N HIS A 225 -18.02 -0.33 -11.04
CA HIS A 225 -18.06 1.08 -11.41
C HIS A 225 -18.75 1.91 -10.32
N PHE A 226 -18.46 3.20 -10.27
CA PHE A 226 -19.13 4.13 -9.39
C PHE A 226 -20.58 4.34 -9.84
N SER A 227 -21.49 4.34 -8.87
CA SER A 227 -22.90 4.69 -9.06
C SER A 227 -23.42 5.37 -7.79
N ARG A 228 -24.41 6.26 -7.93
CA ARG A 228 -24.94 7.01 -6.77
C ARG A 228 -25.53 6.09 -5.69
N SER A 229 -25.95 4.87 -6.05
CA SER A 229 -26.57 3.91 -5.14
C SER A 229 -25.58 3.11 -4.27
N ILE A 230 -24.28 3.10 -4.59
CA ILE A 230 -23.29 2.28 -3.86
C ILE A 230 -22.63 3.01 -2.68
N PHE A 231 -22.77 4.34 -2.58
CA PHE A 231 -22.18 5.15 -1.50
C PHE A 231 -22.97 5.09 -0.17
N ARG A 232 -23.80 4.06 0.02
CA ARG A 232 -24.46 3.82 1.32
C ARG A 232 -23.64 2.82 2.11
N LEU A 233 -23.16 3.25 3.28
CA LEU A 233 -22.47 2.37 4.22
C LEU A 233 -23.42 1.24 4.64
N LYS A 234 -22.96 0.01 4.46
CA LYS A 234 -23.67 -1.19 4.92
C LYS A 234 -22.85 -1.81 6.03
N ILE A 235 -23.36 -1.78 7.25
CA ILE A 235 -22.64 -2.21 8.45
C ILE A 235 -22.04 -3.62 8.31
N ARG A 236 -22.77 -4.55 7.68
CA ARG A 236 -22.28 -5.91 7.42
C ARG A 236 -21.07 -5.95 6.47
N ILE A 237 -21.10 -5.16 5.39
CA ILE A 237 -19.99 -5.07 4.44
C ILE A 237 -18.77 -4.44 5.11
N VAL A 238 -18.99 -3.41 5.91
CA VAL A 238 -17.94 -2.75 6.70
C VAL A 238 -17.30 -3.75 7.66
N TYR A 239 -18.11 -4.44 8.46
CA TYR A 239 -17.66 -5.45 9.41
C TYR A 239 -16.87 -6.58 8.73
N ASP A 240 -17.42 -7.17 7.67
CA ASP A 240 -16.75 -8.24 6.92
C ASP A 240 -15.39 -7.76 6.37
N SER A 241 -15.34 -6.54 5.81
CA SER A 241 -14.10 -5.97 5.26
C SER A 241 -13.06 -5.72 6.35
N LEU A 242 -13.45 -5.12 7.47
CA LEU A 242 -12.54 -4.82 8.58
C LEU A 242 -12.06 -6.09 9.28
N MET A 243 -12.91 -7.11 9.44
CA MET A 243 -12.51 -8.38 10.02
C MET A 243 -11.48 -9.11 9.16
N ILE A 244 -11.65 -9.12 7.84
CA ILE A 244 -10.65 -9.69 6.92
C ILE A 244 -9.36 -8.86 6.96
N GLY A 245 -9.49 -7.52 6.98
CA GLY A 245 -8.36 -6.60 7.03
C GLY A 245 -7.63 -6.55 8.38
N MET A 246 -8.22 -7.08 9.46
CA MET A 246 -7.61 -7.08 10.79
C MET A 246 -6.32 -7.91 10.80
N SER A 247 -6.27 -9.01 10.04
CA SER A 247 -5.06 -9.84 9.94
C SER A 247 -3.86 -9.07 9.38
N PRO A 248 -3.92 -8.44 8.18
CA PRO A 248 -2.79 -7.64 7.70
C PRO A 248 -2.53 -6.38 8.53
N PHE A 249 -3.55 -5.79 9.16
CA PHE A 249 -3.37 -4.68 10.10
C PHE A 249 -2.48 -5.08 11.28
N LEU A 250 -2.82 -6.19 11.95
CA LEU A 250 -2.04 -6.74 13.06
C LEU A 250 -0.64 -7.18 12.62
N MET A 251 -0.51 -7.71 11.40
CA MET A 251 0.80 -8.05 10.84
C MET A 251 1.71 -6.82 10.65
N ASN A 252 1.17 -5.71 10.14
CA ASN A 252 1.91 -4.45 10.03
C ASN A 252 2.25 -3.87 11.42
N LEU A 253 1.32 -3.92 12.38
CA LEU A 253 1.60 -3.50 13.76
C LEU A 253 2.71 -4.34 14.40
N ALA A 254 2.63 -5.67 14.28
CA ALA A 254 3.65 -6.57 14.80
C ALA A 254 5.02 -6.28 14.16
N ALA A 255 5.06 -6.01 12.85
CA ALA A 255 6.29 -5.61 12.16
C ALA A 255 6.88 -4.32 12.75
N CYS A 256 6.06 -3.31 13.09
CA CYS A 256 6.53 -2.11 13.80
C CYS A 256 7.18 -2.45 15.15
N PHE A 257 6.52 -3.28 15.97
CA PHE A 257 7.06 -3.69 17.27
C PHE A 257 8.37 -4.48 17.16
N VAL A 258 8.48 -5.35 16.16
CA VAL A 258 9.71 -6.12 15.88
C VAL A 258 10.85 -5.17 15.52
N VAL A 259 10.62 -4.20 14.63
CA VAL A 259 11.64 -3.21 14.23
C VAL A 259 12.08 -2.37 15.43
N ILE A 260 11.14 -1.89 16.25
CA ILE A 260 11.47 -1.13 17.47
C ILE A 260 12.31 -1.97 18.43
N SER A 261 11.94 -3.25 18.63
CA SER A 261 12.65 -4.17 19.53
C SER A 261 14.06 -4.47 19.05
N ILE A 262 14.24 -4.71 17.75
CA ILE A 262 15.56 -4.93 17.14
C ILE A 262 16.42 -3.67 17.29
N ASN A 263 15.90 -2.50 16.93
CA ASN A 263 16.66 -1.24 17.05
C ASN A 263 17.08 -0.95 18.49
N ARG A 264 16.18 -1.17 19.48
CA ARG A 264 16.51 -1.00 20.89
C ARG A 264 17.54 -2.02 21.37
N GLY A 265 17.43 -3.28 20.94
CA GLY A 265 18.39 -4.34 21.26
C GLY A 265 19.79 -4.06 20.70
N LEU A 266 19.87 -3.65 19.44
CA LEU A 266 21.13 -3.28 18.79
C LEU A 266 21.80 -2.08 19.46
N LYS A 267 21.01 -1.11 19.96
CA LYS A 267 21.52 0.03 20.73
C LYS A 267 22.07 -0.36 22.11
N LEU A 268 21.48 -1.38 22.75
CA LEU A 268 21.88 -1.83 24.10
C LEU A 268 23.08 -2.78 24.09
N TYR A 269 23.14 -3.70 23.12
CA TYR A 269 24.13 -4.79 23.08
C TYR A 269 25.15 -4.67 21.95
N GLY A 270 24.93 -3.75 21.01
CA GLY A 270 25.82 -3.53 19.88
C GLY A 270 26.67 -2.27 20.02
N ASN A 271 27.49 -2.05 19.00
CA ASN A 271 28.18 -0.79 18.73
C ASN A 271 27.64 -0.20 17.41
N ASP A 272 27.96 1.05 17.11
CA ASP A 272 27.42 1.76 15.92
C ASP A 272 27.67 1.00 14.60
N LEU A 273 28.78 0.25 14.53
CA LEU A 273 29.09 -0.65 13.41
C LEU A 273 28.08 -1.80 13.24
N THR A 274 27.56 -2.35 14.34
CA THR A 274 26.56 -3.43 14.31
C THR A 274 25.21 -2.92 13.78
N ILE A 275 24.84 -1.70 14.15
CA ILE A 275 23.62 -1.03 13.65
C ILE A 275 23.75 -0.74 12.15
N GLY A 276 24.91 -0.24 11.71
CA GLY A 276 25.21 -0.01 10.29
C GLY A 276 25.16 -1.29 9.45
N ALA A 277 25.75 -2.39 9.94
CA ALA A 277 25.71 -3.70 9.27
C ALA A 277 24.26 -4.23 9.14
N TYR A 278 23.46 -4.13 10.20
CA TYR A 278 22.04 -4.51 10.16
C TYR A 278 21.26 -3.70 9.12
N GLY A 279 21.51 -2.38 9.02
CA GLY A 279 20.85 -1.51 8.04
C GLY A 279 21.13 -1.91 6.59
N ILE A 280 22.37 -2.30 6.27
CA ILE A 280 22.74 -2.77 4.93
C ILE A 280 22.06 -4.11 4.62
N ILE A 281 22.14 -5.07 5.55
CA ILE A 281 21.52 -6.39 5.38
C ILE A 281 20.02 -6.24 5.18
N ASN A 282 19.34 -5.45 6.02
CA ASN A 282 17.91 -5.27 5.95
C ASN A 282 17.47 -4.62 4.64
N ARG A 283 18.22 -3.62 4.12
CA ARG A 283 17.97 -3.04 2.80
C ARG A 283 18.06 -4.07 1.67
N LEU A 284 19.04 -4.98 1.73
CA LEU A 284 19.20 -6.04 0.75
C LEU A 284 18.05 -7.06 0.85
N THR A 285 17.71 -7.49 2.07
CA THR A 285 16.56 -8.38 2.34
C THR A 285 15.24 -7.77 1.86
N PHE A 286 15.06 -6.45 1.99
CA PHE A 286 13.82 -5.77 1.64
C PHE A 286 13.46 -5.90 0.15
N VAL A 287 14.46 -6.00 -0.74
CA VAL A 287 14.24 -6.22 -2.17
C VAL A 287 13.57 -7.58 -2.41
N PHE A 288 14.07 -8.64 -1.76
CA PHE A 288 13.48 -9.98 -1.83
C PHE A 288 12.07 -10.00 -1.23
N VAL A 289 11.88 -9.33 -0.09
CA VAL A 289 10.55 -9.19 0.54
C VAL A 289 9.55 -8.52 -0.40
N MET A 290 9.96 -7.51 -1.18
CA MET A 290 9.07 -6.84 -2.13
C MET A 290 8.62 -7.73 -3.29
N ILE A 291 9.48 -8.66 -3.74
CA ILE A 291 9.13 -9.67 -4.74
C ILE A 291 8.12 -10.66 -4.15
N VAL A 292 8.37 -11.14 -2.92
CA VAL A 292 7.44 -12.04 -2.21
C VAL A 292 6.10 -11.35 -1.93
N MET A 293 6.10 -10.07 -1.58
CA MET A 293 4.87 -9.27 -1.45
C MET A 293 4.12 -9.16 -2.76
N GLY A 294 4.82 -8.94 -3.88
CA GLY A 294 4.22 -8.91 -5.22
C GLY A 294 3.56 -10.25 -5.59
N LEU A 295 4.23 -11.37 -5.30
CA LEU A 295 3.67 -12.72 -5.47
C LEU A 295 2.40 -12.92 -4.65
N ASN A 296 2.41 -12.53 -3.37
CA ASN A 296 1.25 -12.62 -2.49
C ASN A 296 0.08 -11.75 -2.95
N GLN A 297 0.34 -10.52 -3.41
CA GLN A 297 -0.68 -9.63 -3.98
C GLN A 297 -1.27 -10.17 -5.29
N GLY A 298 -0.47 -10.87 -6.10
CA GLY A 298 -0.96 -11.54 -7.30
C GLY A 298 -1.80 -12.79 -7.00
N MET A 299 -1.44 -13.52 -5.94
CA MET A 299 -2.16 -14.69 -5.45
C MET A 299 -3.53 -14.35 -4.87
N GLN A 300 -3.61 -13.27 -4.08
CA GLN A 300 -4.79 -12.83 -3.33
C GLN A 300 -6.11 -12.86 -4.12
N PRO A 301 -6.22 -12.23 -5.31
CA PRO A 301 -7.48 -12.21 -6.04
C PRO A 301 -7.87 -13.56 -6.64
N ILE A 302 -6.87 -14.36 -7.01
CA ILE A 302 -7.09 -15.72 -7.53
C ILE A 302 -7.63 -16.62 -6.41
N ALA A 303 -6.96 -16.61 -5.26
CA ALA A 303 -7.39 -17.39 -4.10
C ALA A 303 -8.78 -16.93 -3.61
N GLY A 304 -9.01 -15.63 -3.50
CA GLY A 304 -10.30 -15.06 -3.08
C GLY A 304 -11.45 -15.45 -4.00
N TYR A 305 -11.27 -15.33 -5.32
CA TYR A 305 -12.29 -15.74 -6.30
C TYR A 305 -12.59 -17.24 -6.23
N ASN A 306 -11.56 -18.08 -6.21
CA ASN A 306 -11.74 -19.54 -6.19
C ASN A 306 -12.35 -20.02 -4.85
N PHE A 307 -12.03 -19.34 -3.74
CA PHE A 307 -12.68 -19.60 -2.44
C PHE A 307 -14.17 -19.24 -2.49
N GLY A 308 -14.52 -18.08 -3.03
CA GLY A 308 -15.92 -17.66 -3.22
C GLY A 308 -16.71 -18.58 -4.15
N ALA A 309 -16.06 -19.10 -5.20
CA ALA A 309 -16.64 -20.06 -6.13
C ALA A 309 -16.66 -21.52 -5.60
N GLN A 310 -16.25 -21.76 -4.35
CA GLN A 310 -16.14 -23.08 -3.72
C GLN A 310 -15.18 -24.05 -4.44
N LEU A 311 -14.24 -23.53 -5.22
CA LEU A 311 -13.21 -24.29 -5.94
C LEU A 311 -11.98 -24.50 -5.04
N TYR A 312 -12.16 -25.15 -3.88
CA TYR A 312 -11.13 -25.27 -2.85
C TYR A 312 -9.84 -25.97 -3.33
N SER A 313 -9.95 -26.95 -4.23
CA SER A 313 -8.78 -27.61 -4.83
C SER A 313 -7.87 -26.61 -5.57
N ARG A 314 -8.47 -25.62 -6.22
CA ARG A 314 -7.74 -24.53 -6.90
C ARG A 314 -7.12 -23.57 -5.91
N VAL A 315 -7.79 -23.26 -4.80
CA VAL A 315 -7.24 -22.45 -3.70
C VAL A 315 -5.95 -23.06 -3.15
N THR A 316 -5.97 -24.36 -2.81
CA THR A 316 -4.79 -25.06 -2.31
C THR A 316 -3.66 -25.11 -3.34
N ARG A 317 -3.99 -25.29 -4.62
CA ARG A 317 -2.99 -25.33 -5.70
C ARG A 317 -2.35 -23.96 -5.94
N VAL A 318 -3.13 -22.88 -5.90
CA VAL A 318 -2.63 -21.49 -5.96
C VAL A 318 -1.68 -21.22 -4.80
N LEU A 319 -2.09 -21.56 -3.57
CA LEU A 319 -1.27 -21.40 -2.37
C LEU A 319 0.07 -22.13 -2.49
N LYS A 320 0.07 -23.42 -2.86
CA LYS A 320 1.29 -24.21 -3.01
C LYS A 320 2.24 -23.62 -4.05
N LEU A 321 1.72 -23.22 -5.22
CA LEU A 321 2.53 -22.60 -6.26
C LEU A 321 3.13 -21.26 -5.82
N THR A 322 2.38 -20.45 -5.08
CA THR A 322 2.89 -19.20 -4.52
C THR A 322 3.97 -19.46 -3.46
N ILE A 323 3.80 -20.47 -2.60
CA ILE A 323 4.83 -20.87 -1.62
C ILE A 323 6.10 -21.31 -2.36
N TYR A 324 6.01 -22.24 -3.32
CA TYR A 324 7.18 -22.67 -4.08
C TYR A 324 7.86 -21.50 -4.81
N GLY A 325 7.07 -20.61 -5.42
CA GLY A 325 7.60 -19.41 -6.07
C GLY A 325 8.30 -18.46 -5.08
N ALA A 326 7.74 -18.27 -3.89
CA ALA A 326 8.31 -17.41 -2.86
C ALA A 326 9.58 -18.00 -2.21
N THR A 327 9.70 -19.33 -2.15
CA THR A 327 10.91 -20.01 -1.62
C THR A 327 12.07 -20.02 -2.62
N ILE A 328 11.79 -19.91 -3.92
CA ILE A 328 12.83 -19.86 -4.97
C ILE A 328 13.48 -18.47 -5.05
N VAL A 329 12.75 -17.42 -4.68
CA VAL A 329 13.22 -16.03 -4.63
C VAL A 329 14.17 -15.82 -3.47
#